data_AF-A0A927FYM3-F1
#
_entry.id   AF-A0A927FYM3-F1
#
_cell.length_a   1.000
_cell.length_b   1.000
_cell.length_c   1.000
_cell.angle_alpha   90.00
_cell.angle_beta   90.00
_cell.angle_gamma   90.00
#
_symmetry.space_group_name_H-M   'P 1'
#
loop_
_entity.id
_entity.type
_entity.pdbx_description
1 polymer ?
#
loop_
_entity_poly.entity_id
_entity_poly.type
_entity_poly.pdbx_seq_one_letter_code
_entity_poly.pdbx_strand_id
1 'polypeptide(L)'
;MDISFLLASAHHLAVFSLVGLFAAEFALLRPGLDGARIRQLAKVDAAYGGIAGLVIIIGVLRVIFGDKGWEYYVGNHAFWGKMAAFIVVGLLTVPPTLAIRRWHKAVALARDYVVPPAELTSNRRLIHIQAAVFVLIPVFAAAMARGYGS
;
A
#
# COMPACT_ATOMS: atom_id res chain seq x y z
N MET A 1 18.10 -2.81 23.68
CA MET A 1 17.70 -2.85 22.27
C MET A 1 18.01 -1.49 21.68
N ASP A 2 18.76 -1.45 20.60
CA ASP A 2 19.08 -0.23 19.87
C ASP A 2 17.85 0.26 19.10
N ILE A 3 17.72 1.59 18.98
CA ILE A 3 16.57 2.23 18.32
C ILE A 3 16.49 1.84 16.83
N SER A 4 17.64 1.61 16.19
CA SER A 4 17.69 1.17 14.80
C SER A 4 17.03 -0.18 14.59
N PHE A 5 17.36 -1.18 15.43
CA PHE A 5 16.70 -2.49 15.39
C PHE A 5 15.17 -2.40 15.58
N LEU A 6 14.71 -1.59 16.54
CA LEU A 6 13.27 -1.39 16.79
C LEU A 6 12.58 -0.77 15.56
N LEU A 7 13.14 0.30 15.01
CA LEU A 7 12.59 0.97 13.82
C LEU A 7 12.62 0.04 12.60
N ALA A 8 13.69 -0.72 12.40
CA ALA A 8 13.78 -1.71 11.33
C ALA A 8 12.69 -2.77 11.49
N SER A 9 12.56 -3.38 12.67
CA SER A 9 11.53 -4.40 12.93
C SER A 9 10.12 -3.86 12.72
N ALA A 10 9.82 -2.69 13.27
CA ALA A 10 8.52 -2.03 13.13
C ALA A 10 8.20 -1.70 11.65
N HIS A 11 9.19 -1.23 10.89
CA HIS A 11 9.01 -0.94 9.46
C HIS A 11 8.70 -2.21 8.66
N HIS A 12 9.41 -3.32 8.91
CA HIS A 12 9.14 -4.58 8.21
C HIS A 12 7.75 -5.10 8.55
N LEU A 13 7.36 -5.10 9.84
CA LEU A 13 6.01 -5.51 10.24
C LEU A 13 4.93 -4.64 9.59
N ALA A 14 5.14 -3.32 9.51
CA ALA A 14 4.23 -2.40 8.82
C ALA A 14 4.15 -2.72 7.32
N VAL A 15 5.28 -2.96 6.64
CA VAL A 15 5.33 -3.31 5.21
C VAL A 15 4.66 -4.66 4.95
N PHE A 16 4.89 -5.69 5.76
CA PHE A 16 4.22 -6.98 5.60
C PHE A 16 2.71 -6.89 5.88
N SER A 17 2.31 -6.07 6.85
CA SER A 17 0.89 -5.77 7.09
C SER A 17 0.26 -5.06 5.89
N LEU A 18 0.99 -4.12 5.28
CA LEU A 18 0.55 -3.41 4.06
C LEU A 18 0.32 -4.40 2.90
N VAL A 19 1.26 -5.32 2.68
CA VAL A 19 1.14 -6.38 1.66
C VAL A 19 -0.06 -7.29 1.96
N GLY A 20 -0.25 -7.70 3.21
CA GLY A 20 -1.38 -8.54 3.61
C GLY A 20 -2.73 -7.86 3.39
N LEU A 21 -2.83 -6.57 3.72
CA LEU A 21 -4.03 -5.77 3.47
C LEU A 21 -4.29 -5.59 1.97
N PHE A 22 -3.26 -5.29 1.19
CA PHE A 22 -3.36 -5.20 -0.27
C PHE A 22 -3.84 -6.51 -0.89
N ALA A 23 -3.29 -7.65 -0.47
CA ALA A 23 -3.72 -8.97 -0.92
C ALA A 23 -5.19 -9.25 -0.54
N ALA A 24 -5.63 -8.82 0.64
CA ALA A 24 -7.02 -8.91 1.05
C ALA A 24 -7.92 -8.05 0.13
N GLU A 25 -7.56 -6.80 -0.18
CA GLU A 25 -8.30 -5.95 -1.12
C GLU A 25 -8.38 -6.57 -2.51
N PHE A 26 -7.25 -7.09 -3.01
CA PHE A 26 -7.17 -7.79 -4.29
C PHE A 26 -8.16 -8.96 -4.37
N ALA A 27 -8.25 -9.76 -3.29
CA ALA A 27 -9.16 -10.90 -3.20
C ALA A 27 -10.63 -10.49 -2.95
N LEU A 28 -10.85 -9.38 -2.25
CA LEU A 28 -12.16 -8.81 -1.93
C LEU A 28 -12.84 -8.20 -3.16
N LEU A 29 -12.08 -7.48 -3.99
CA LEU A 29 -12.60 -6.73 -5.13
C LEU A 29 -12.92 -7.65 -6.31
N ARG A 30 -13.97 -8.46 -6.23
CA ARG A 30 -14.38 -9.45 -7.25
C ARG A 30 -15.86 -9.32 -7.64
N PRO A 31 -16.31 -9.91 -8.77
CA PRO A 31 -17.73 -9.93 -9.13
C PRO A 31 -18.61 -10.50 -8.03
N GLY A 32 -19.83 -9.98 -7.89
CA GLY A 32 -20.76 -10.38 -6.83
C GLY A 32 -20.48 -9.71 -5.46
N LEU A 33 -19.90 -8.51 -5.46
CA LEU A 33 -19.77 -7.69 -4.25
C LEU A 33 -21.16 -7.32 -3.71
N ASP A 34 -21.54 -7.94 -2.60
CA ASP A 34 -22.74 -7.60 -1.84
C ASP A 34 -22.46 -6.52 -0.78
N GLY A 35 -23.52 -6.03 -0.13
CA GLY A 35 -23.39 -4.97 0.87
C GLY A 35 -22.47 -5.34 2.06
N ALA A 36 -22.43 -6.61 2.47
CA ALA A 36 -21.57 -7.04 3.56
C ALA A 36 -20.09 -7.02 3.16
N ARG A 37 -19.79 -7.51 1.96
CA ARG A 37 -18.44 -7.56 1.39
C ARG A 37 -17.94 -6.15 1.03
N ILE A 38 -18.81 -5.24 0.59
CA ILE A 38 -18.46 -3.82 0.40
C ILE A 38 -18.06 -3.16 1.72
N ARG A 39 -18.80 -3.41 2.81
CA ARG A 39 -18.42 -2.91 4.15
C ARG A 39 -17.10 -3.50 4.64
N GLN A 40 -16.86 -4.78 4.37
CA GLN A 40 -15.58 -5.40 4.69
C GLN A 40 -14.44 -4.78 3.87
N LEU A 41 -14.62 -4.60 2.57
CA LEU A 41 -13.65 -3.98 1.67
C LEU A 41 -13.31 -2.56 2.13
N ALA A 42 -14.31 -1.75 2.52
CA ALA A 42 -14.07 -0.41 3.04
C ALA A 42 -13.25 -0.37 4.33
N LYS A 43 -13.40 -1.37 5.21
CA LYS A 43 -12.57 -1.48 6.42
C LYS A 43 -11.13 -1.87 6.09
N VAL A 44 -10.95 -2.79 5.13
CA VAL A 44 -9.61 -3.21 4.68
C VAL A 44 -8.89 -2.04 3.98
N ASP A 45 -9.58 -1.31 3.10
CA ASP A 45 -9.05 -0.10 2.43
C ASP A 45 -8.63 0.98 3.44
N ALA A 46 -9.47 1.25 4.45
CA ALA A 46 -9.12 2.19 5.50
C ALA A 46 -7.89 1.74 6.32
N ALA A 47 -7.80 0.44 6.65
CA ALA A 47 -6.64 -0.12 7.33
C ALA A 47 -5.39 -0.07 6.45
N TYR A 48 -5.50 -0.36 5.15
CA TYR A 48 -4.41 -0.26 4.18
C TYR A 48 -3.85 1.16 4.15
N GLY A 49 -4.70 2.17 4.05
CA GLY A 49 -4.29 3.58 4.11
C GLY A 49 -3.60 3.96 5.43
N GLY A 50 -4.12 3.50 6.57
CA GLY A 50 -3.50 3.74 7.88
C GLY A 50 -2.12 3.11 8.00
N ILE A 51 -1.97 1.84 7.58
CA ILE A 51 -0.68 1.14 7.58
C ILE A 51 0.29 1.76 6.57
N ALA A 52 -0.18 2.22 5.41
CA ALA A 52 0.66 2.94 4.45
C ALA A 52 1.26 4.20 5.08
N GLY A 53 0.46 4.96 5.84
CA GLY A 53 0.95 6.10 6.62
C GLY A 53 2.00 5.70 7.66
N LEU A 54 1.78 4.59 8.37
CA LEU A 54 2.76 4.07 9.34
C LEU A 54 4.08 3.66 8.67
N VAL A 55 4.02 3.04 7.49
CA VAL A 55 5.22 2.69 6.69
C VAL A 55 6.02 3.95 6.35
N ILE A 56 5.35 5.04 5.95
CA ILE A 56 6.02 6.33 5.65
C ILE A 56 6.68 6.88 6.91
N ILE A 57 5.93 7.01 8.01
CA ILE A 57 6.41 7.61 9.27
C ILE A 57 7.64 6.86 9.77
N ILE A 58 7.55 5.52 9.90
CA ILE A 58 8.68 4.72 10.37
C ILE A 58 9.81 4.74 9.33
N GLY A 59 9.50 4.76 8.04
CA GLY A 59 10.50 4.87 6.97
C GLY A 59 11.35 6.12 7.08
N VAL A 60 10.73 7.28 7.32
CA VAL A 60 11.43 8.55 7.55
C VAL A 60 12.28 8.47 8.82
N LEU A 61 11.74 7.94 9.92
CA LEU A 61 12.51 7.75 11.16
C LEU A 61 13.75 6.86 10.92
N ARG A 62 13.66 5.85 10.05
CA ARG A 62 14.81 5.01 9.69
C ARG A 62 15.87 5.73 8.86
N VAL A 63 15.50 6.70 8.04
CA VAL A 63 16.48 7.51 7.29
C VAL A 63 17.25 8.44 8.24
N ILE A 64 16.59 8.98 9.26
CA ILE A 64 17.17 9.94 10.21
C ILE A 64 17.95 9.24 11.35
N PHE A 65 17.39 8.17 11.91
CA PHE A 65 17.88 7.51 13.13
C PHE A 65 18.42 6.09 12.90
N GLY A 66 18.53 5.65 11.64
CA GLY A 66 19.06 4.33 11.29
C GLY A 66 20.58 4.30 11.13
N ASP A 67 21.15 3.09 11.08
CA ASP A 67 22.60 2.85 11.21
C ASP A 67 23.48 3.38 10.06
N LYS A 68 22.89 3.70 8.90
CA LYS A 68 23.63 4.02 7.66
C LYS A 68 23.87 5.54 7.46
N GLY A 69 23.30 6.39 8.31
CA GLY A 69 23.22 7.84 8.06
C GLY A 69 22.25 8.18 6.91
N TRP A 70 21.75 9.41 6.88
CA TRP A 70 20.76 9.83 5.87
C TRP A 70 21.38 9.96 4.46
N GLU A 71 22.68 10.29 4.40
CA GLU A 71 23.48 10.47 3.19
C GLU A 71 23.48 9.22 2.31
N TYR A 72 23.57 8.04 2.95
CA TYR A 72 23.51 6.76 2.26
C TYR A 72 22.21 6.59 1.47
N TYR A 73 21.08 7.02 2.05
CA TYR A 73 19.78 6.86 1.40
C TYR A 73 19.61 7.84 0.24
N VAL A 74 19.93 9.12 0.44
CA VAL A 74 19.73 10.13 -0.60
C VAL A 74 20.69 9.99 -1.78
N GLY A 75 21.90 9.45 -1.55
CA GLY A 75 22.87 9.17 -2.61
C GLY A 75 22.57 7.89 -3.41
N ASN A 76 21.69 7.02 -2.90
CA ASN A 76 21.44 5.72 -3.51
C ASN A 76 20.25 5.74 -4.48
N HIS A 77 20.49 5.42 -5.75
CA HIS A 77 19.47 5.39 -6.80
C HIS A 77 18.40 4.31 -6.56
N ALA A 78 18.73 3.18 -5.92
CA ALA A 78 17.74 2.17 -5.57
C ALA A 78 16.80 2.66 -4.45
N PHE A 79 17.27 3.51 -3.54
CA PHE A 79 16.38 4.19 -2.57
C PHE A 79 15.36 5.06 -3.31
N TRP A 80 15.78 5.89 -4.26
CA TRP A 80 14.86 6.72 -5.05
C TRP A 80 13.91 5.88 -5.92
N GLY A 81 14.38 4.78 -6.50
CA GLY A 81 13.52 3.82 -7.20
C GLY A 81 12.43 3.26 -6.29
N LYS A 82 12.79 2.86 -5.06
CA LYS A 82 11.82 2.42 -4.04
C LYS A 82 10.82 3.52 -3.71
N MET A 83 11.26 4.76 -3.51
CA MET A 83 10.39 5.89 -3.17
C MET A 83 9.44 6.22 -4.32
N ALA A 84 9.93 6.25 -5.56
CA ALA A 84 9.12 6.47 -6.74
C ALA A 84 8.04 5.38 -6.90
N ALA A 85 8.42 4.10 -6.75
CA ALA A 85 7.47 2.99 -6.79
C ALA A 85 6.39 3.11 -5.70
N PHE A 86 6.79 3.48 -4.47
CA PHE A 86 5.85 3.67 -3.36
C PHE A 86 4.89 4.84 -3.61
N ILE A 87 5.37 5.96 -4.17
CA ILE A 87 4.51 7.10 -4.56
C ILE A 87 3.52 6.68 -5.65
N VAL A 88 3.98 5.98 -6.69
CA VAL A 88 3.11 5.50 -7.77
C VAL A 88 2.03 4.56 -7.24
N VAL A 89 2.38 3.63 -6.34
CA VAL A 89 1.41 2.77 -5.65
C VAL A 89 0.38 3.60 -4.86
N GLY A 90 0.83 4.62 -4.13
CA GLY A 90 -0.04 5.54 -3.41
C GLY A 90 -1.02 6.27 -4.33
N LEU A 91 -0.55 6.77 -5.47
CA LEU A 91 -1.39 7.43 -6.48
C LEU A 91 -2.40 6.47 -7.11
N LEU A 92 -1.97 5.24 -7.44
CA LEU A 92 -2.84 4.20 -8.00
C LEU A 92 -3.93 3.72 -7.02
N THR A 93 -3.70 3.87 -5.71
CA THR A 93 -4.67 3.55 -4.66
C THR A 93 -5.84 4.55 -4.62
N VAL A 94 -5.60 5.81 -5.01
CA VAL A 94 -6.60 6.89 -4.82
C VAL A 94 -7.93 6.60 -5.52
N PRO A 95 -7.99 6.22 -6.82
CA PRO A 95 -9.28 5.98 -7.46
C PRO A 95 -10.07 4.79 -6.87
N PRO A 96 -9.46 3.61 -6.61
CA PRO A 96 -10.11 2.52 -5.87
C PRO A 96 -10.66 2.93 -4.51
N THR A 97 -9.88 3.65 -3.70
CA THR A 97 -10.33 4.12 -2.39
C THR A 97 -11.55 5.03 -2.50
N LEU A 98 -11.57 5.97 -3.46
CA LEU A 98 -12.72 6.84 -3.67
C LEU A 98 -13.97 6.06 -4.12
N ALA A 99 -13.79 5.07 -4.99
CA ALA A 99 -14.88 4.19 -5.43
C ALA A 99 -15.45 3.36 -4.27
N ILE A 100 -14.58 2.73 -3.48
CA ILE A 100 -14.96 1.93 -2.30
C ILE A 100 -15.74 2.78 -1.29
N ARG A 101 -15.29 4.01 -1.02
CA ARG A 101 -16.01 4.96 -0.15
C ARG A 101 -17.39 5.30 -0.69
N ARG A 102 -17.53 5.48 -2.00
CA ARG A 102 -18.82 5.74 -2.66
C ARG A 102 -19.75 4.53 -2.56
N TRP A 103 -19.26 3.32 -2.82
CA TRP A 103 -20.05 2.09 -2.68
C TRP A 103 -20.50 1.86 -1.24
N HIS A 104 -19.62 2.10 -0.27
CA HIS A 104 -19.95 2.00 1.14
C HIS A 104 -21.12 2.92 1.53
N LYS A 105 -21.10 4.17 1.04
CA LYS A 105 -22.22 5.11 1.22
C LYS A 105 -23.49 4.65 0.51
N ALA A 106 -23.37 4.15 -0.72
CA ALA A 106 -24.53 3.67 -1.48
C ALA A 106 -25.24 2.49 -0.81
N VAL A 107 -24.48 1.54 -0.26
CA VAL A 107 -25.03 0.39 0.51
C VAL A 107 -25.75 0.85 1.79
N ALA A 108 -25.35 1.97 2.38
CA ALA A 108 -26.07 2.55 3.53
C ALA A 108 -27.42 3.17 3.13
N LEU A 109 -27.58 3.59 1.88
CA LEU A 109 -28.79 4.20 1.35
C LEU A 109 -29.76 3.17 0.74
N ALA A 110 -29.23 2.14 0.06
CA ALA A 110 -30.01 1.09 -0.59
C ALA A 110 -29.42 -0.30 -0.27
N ARG A 111 -30.22 -1.17 0.36
CA ARG A 111 -29.76 -2.50 0.81
C ARG A 111 -29.43 -3.47 -0.32
N ASP A 112 -30.04 -3.27 -1.48
CA ASP A 112 -29.89 -4.03 -2.72
C ASP A 112 -28.89 -3.39 -3.70
N TYR A 113 -28.11 -2.40 -3.25
CA TYR A 113 -27.09 -1.78 -4.07
C TYR A 113 -26.07 -2.81 -4.59
N VAL A 114 -25.90 -2.83 -5.91
CA VAL A 114 -24.89 -3.63 -6.61
C VAL A 114 -23.90 -2.68 -7.29
N VAL A 115 -22.60 -2.99 -7.16
CA VAL A 115 -21.55 -2.23 -7.83
C VAL A 115 -21.69 -2.40 -9.36
N PRO A 116 -21.75 -1.31 -10.14
CA PRO A 116 -21.80 -1.39 -11.59
C PRO A 116 -20.61 -2.20 -12.16
N PRO A 117 -20.82 -3.18 -13.06
CA PRO A 117 -19.76 -4.06 -13.56
C PRO A 117 -18.59 -3.33 -14.23
N ALA A 118 -18.87 -2.25 -14.96
CA ALA A 118 -17.85 -1.43 -15.60
C ALA A 118 -16.93 -0.75 -14.57
N GLU A 119 -17.52 -0.29 -13.46
CA GLU A 119 -16.80 0.36 -12.38
C GLU A 119 -15.91 -0.64 -11.63
N LEU A 120 -16.45 -1.82 -11.34
CA LEU A 120 -15.71 -2.91 -10.74
C LEU A 120 -14.49 -3.31 -11.61
N THR A 121 -14.71 -3.47 -12.92
CA THR A 121 -13.64 -3.86 -13.86
C THR A 121 -12.54 -2.82 -13.93
N SER A 122 -12.91 -1.53 -13.95
CA SER A 122 -11.97 -0.41 -13.98
C SER A 122 -11.09 -0.36 -12.73
N ASN A 123 -11.70 -0.50 -11.55
CA ASN A 123 -10.97 -0.53 -10.28
C ASN A 123 -10.09 -1.79 -10.15
N ARG A 124 -10.57 -2.95 -10.62
CA ARG A 124 -9.75 -4.17 -10.65
C ARG A 124 -8.51 -4.01 -11.51
N ARG A 125 -8.62 -3.38 -12.68
CA ARG A 125 -7.46 -3.11 -13.55
C ARG A 125 -6.43 -2.22 -12.84
N LEU A 126 -6.87 -1.19 -12.13
CA LEU A 126 -5.96 -0.34 -11.33
C LEU A 126 -5.24 -1.13 -10.25
N ILE A 127 -5.96 -1.99 -9.51
CA ILE A 127 -5.35 -2.85 -8.49
C ILE A 127 -4.31 -3.81 -9.11
N HIS A 128 -4.54 -4.33 -10.33
CA HIS A 128 -3.54 -5.19 -11.00
C HIS A 128 -2.28 -4.41 -11.40
N ILE A 129 -2.46 -3.20 -11.94
CA ILE A 129 -1.32 -2.31 -12.26
C ILE A 129 -0.57 -1.94 -10.97
N GLN A 130 -1.30 -1.62 -9.91
CA GLN A 130 -0.73 -1.34 -8.59
C GLN A 130 0.08 -2.53 -8.08
N ALA A 131 -0.43 -3.77 -8.20
CA ALA A 131 0.31 -4.98 -7.81
C ALA A 131 1.64 -5.11 -8.56
N ALA A 132 1.66 -4.86 -9.87
CA ALA A 132 2.88 -4.90 -10.67
C ALA A 132 3.93 -3.89 -10.20
N VAL A 133 3.52 -2.66 -9.88
CA VAL A 133 4.42 -1.62 -9.34
C VAL A 133 4.83 -1.95 -7.90
N PHE A 134 3.93 -2.50 -7.09
CA PHE A 134 4.17 -2.83 -5.68
C PHE A 134 5.35 -3.79 -5.53
N VAL A 135 5.49 -4.76 -6.44
CA VAL A 135 6.61 -5.73 -6.45
C VAL A 135 7.98 -5.06 -6.63
N LEU A 136 8.05 -3.87 -7.24
CA LEU A 136 9.32 -3.15 -7.38
C LEU A 136 9.87 -2.65 -6.04
N ILE A 137 9.01 -2.38 -5.06
CA ILE A 137 9.39 -1.86 -3.74
C ILE A 137 10.37 -2.81 -3.01
N PRO A 138 10.05 -4.11 -2.80
CA PRO A 138 10.99 -5.05 -2.19
C PRO A 138 12.22 -5.33 -3.06
N VAL A 139 12.11 -5.27 -4.40
CA VAL A 139 13.25 -5.43 -5.32
C VAL A 139 14.28 -4.32 -5.11
N PHE A 140 13.83 -3.06 -5.11
CA PHE A 140 14.71 -1.92 -4.84
C PHE A 140 15.25 -1.93 -3.40
N ALA A 141 14.46 -2.36 -2.42
CA ALA A 141 14.94 -2.53 -1.05
C ALA A 141 16.07 -3.57 -0.96
N ALA A 142 15.94 -4.70 -1.65
CA ALA A 142 16.98 -5.74 -1.71
C ALA A 142 18.23 -5.24 -2.46
N ALA A 143 18.05 -4.51 -3.56
CA ALA A 143 19.16 -3.91 -4.31
C ALA A 143 19.98 -2.95 -3.45
N MET A 144 19.29 -2.04 -2.74
CA MET A 144 19.90 -1.09 -1.80
C MET A 144 20.60 -1.82 -0.63
N ALA A 145 20.03 -2.90 -0.10
CA ALA A 145 20.65 -3.68 0.97
C ALA A 145 21.97 -4.35 0.55
N ARG A 146 22.13 -4.64 -0.75
CA ARG A 146 23.35 -5.19 -1.34
C ARG A 146 24.32 -4.12 -1.86
N GLY A 147 24.01 -2.84 -1.66
CA GLY A 147 24.86 -1.71 -2.08
C GLY A 147 24.73 -1.30 -3.55
N TYR A 148 23.78 -1.87 -4.31
CA TYR A 148 23.53 -1.40 -5.68
C TYR A 148 22.91 0.02 -5.66
N GLY A 149 23.30 0.84 -6.64
CA GLY A 149 22.79 2.21 -6.80
C GLY A 149 23.50 3.28 -5.98
N SER A 150 24.49 2.90 -5.19
CA SER A 150 25.38 3.79 -4.42
C SER A 150 26.54 4.33 -5.26
#